data_AF-A0A4S8L3P9-F1
#
_entry.id   AF-A0A4S8L3P9-F1
#
_cell.length_a   1.000
_cell.length_b   1.000
_cell.length_c   1.000
_cell.angle_alpha   90.00
_cell.angle_beta   90.00
_cell.angle_gamma   90.00
#
_symmetry.space_group_name_H-M   'P 1'
#
loop_
_entity.id
_entity.type
_entity.pdbx_description
1 polymer ?
#
loop_
_entity_poly.entity_id
_entity_poly.type
_entity_poly.pdbx_seq_one_letter_code
_entity_poly.pdbx_strand_id
1 'polypeptide(L)'
;MTIRYPLSTLEVWHQFKIQPHPMTEEVTAETVKAIPLEKNFKIDRFDTVVVMVSEEAESASLTGCRIGTLRVIFRLPEQALDDYQILTQAPQYWPRTHLAYVEWFSQPTVSSTHGLPTTSRSTDSNGRPMGAVIPLSDIRQTCMLTPDFAAKSTAKNLDLWDKKPAHGIEGMSKIFSKSLSVSLFISNRLCGVNP
;
A
#
# COMPACT_ATOMS: atom_id res chain seq x y z
N MET A 1 -31.57 -10.27 -12.58
CA MET A 1 -30.80 -11.47 -12.95
C MET A 1 -29.33 -11.08 -12.92
N THR A 2 -28.53 -11.69 -12.04
CA THR A 2 -27.10 -11.37 -11.89
C THR A 2 -26.31 -12.46 -12.59
N ILE A 3 -25.62 -12.12 -13.68
CA ILE A 3 -24.72 -13.04 -14.40
C ILE A 3 -23.35 -12.97 -13.72
N ARG A 4 -22.72 -14.13 -13.46
CA ARG A 4 -21.36 -14.18 -12.92
C ARG A 4 -20.37 -14.48 -14.03
N TYR A 5 -19.19 -13.88 -13.90
CA TYR A 5 -18.06 -14.08 -14.80
C TYR A 5 -16.89 -14.66 -14.01
N PRO A 6 -16.84 -15.99 -13.80
CA PRO A 6 -15.71 -16.62 -13.12
C PRO A 6 -14.41 -16.32 -13.88
N LEU A 7 -13.44 -15.72 -13.17
CA LEU A 7 -12.11 -15.45 -13.71
C LEU A 7 -11.24 -16.70 -13.55
N SER A 8 -11.00 -17.41 -14.65
CA SER A 8 -10.07 -18.56 -14.68
C SER A 8 -8.61 -18.13 -14.80
N THR A 9 -8.38 -17.00 -15.46
CA THR A 9 -7.06 -16.44 -15.75
C THR A 9 -7.10 -14.94 -15.58
N LEU A 10 -6.05 -14.38 -14.99
CA LEU A 10 -5.90 -12.94 -14.80
C LEU A 10 -4.50 -12.54 -15.24
N GLU A 11 -4.41 -11.46 -16.01
CA GLU A 11 -3.12 -10.87 -16.37
C GLU A 11 -2.58 -10.12 -15.15
N VAL A 12 -1.41 -10.53 -14.65
CA VAL A 12 -0.80 -10.00 -13.43
C VAL A 12 0.60 -9.48 -13.73
N TRP A 13 0.90 -8.30 -13.18
CA TRP A 13 2.22 -7.67 -13.24
C TRP A 13 2.82 -7.58 -11.85
N HIS A 14 4.15 -7.61 -11.81
CA HIS A 14 4.92 -7.55 -10.57
C HIS A 14 5.62 -6.21 -10.34
N GLN A 15 5.62 -5.33 -11.36
CA GLN A 15 6.20 -4.00 -11.26
C GLN A 15 5.67 -3.07 -12.35
N PHE A 16 5.70 -1.77 -12.10
CA PHE A 16 5.46 -0.72 -13.08
C PHE A 16 6.37 0.49 -12.78
N LYS A 17 6.43 1.43 -13.73
CA LYS A 17 7.19 2.67 -13.56
C LYS A 17 6.26 3.87 -13.52
N ILE A 18 6.48 4.76 -12.56
CA ILE A 18 5.84 6.07 -12.49
C ILE A 18 6.81 7.07 -13.09
N GLN A 19 6.33 7.83 -14.06
CA GLN A 19 7.07 8.96 -14.62
C GLN A 19 6.73 10.20 -13.80
N PRO A 20 7.72 10.83 -13.14
CA PRO A 20 7.48 12.08 -12.43
C PRO A 20 7.20 13.21 -13.42
N HIS A 21 6.41 14.20 -12.99
CA HIS A 21 6.20 15.41 -13.77
C HIS A 21 7.56 16.12 -13.99
N PRO A 22 7.99 16.38 -15.23
CA PRO A 22 9.32 16.89 -15.52
C PRO A 22 9.42 18.37 -15.11
N MET A 23 9.88 18.61 -13.88
CA MET A 23 10.15 19.97 -13.38
C MET A 23 11.64 20.31 -13.37
N THR A 24 12.52 19.33 -13.67
CA THR A 24 13.97 19.50 -13.85
C THR A 24 14.50 18.44 -14.83
N GLU A 25 15.65 18.68 -15.45
CA GLU A 25 16.18 17.87 -16.57
C GLU A 25 16.67 16.46 -16.17
N GLU A 26 16.80 16.17 -14.87
CA GLU A 26 17.25 14.87 -14.38
C GLU A 26 16.18 14.23 -13.48
N VAL A 27 15.22 13.57 -14.13
CA VAL A 27 14.12 12.87 -13.47
C VAL A 27 14.19 11.40 -13.84
N THR A 28 14.58 10.57 -12.87
CA THR A 28 14.56 9.11 -13.01
C THR A 28 13.16 8.57 -12.70
N ALA A 29 12.66 7.68 -13.55
CA ALA A 29 11.38 7.03 -13.32
C ALA A 29 11.44 6.16 -12.05
N GLU A 30 10.43 6.28 -11.21
CA GLU A 30 10.30 5.48 -10.00
C GLU A 30 9.74 4.11 -10.35
N THR A 31 10.37 3.02 -9.89
CA THR A 31 9.86 1.66 -10.12
C THR A 31 9.15 1.16 -8.87
N VAL A 32 7.88 0.80 -9.02
CA VAL A 32 7.01 0.29 -7.96
C VAL A 32 6.81 -1.21 -8.14
N LYS A 33 6.86 -1.99 -7.06
CA LYS A 33 6.87 -3.45 -7.07
C LYS A 33 5.78 -4.08 -6.21
N ALA A 34 5.25 -5.18 -6.73
CA ALA A 34 4.27 -6.06 -6.09
C ALA A 34 4.64 -7.52 -6.39
N ILE A 35 5.68 -8.02 -5.71
CA ILE A 35 6.26 -9.33 -5.95
C ILE A 35 5.83 -10.27 -4.82
N PRO A 36 4.93 -11.23 -5.07
CA PRO A 36 4.58 -12.23 -4.08
C PRO A 36 5.77 -13.16 -3.81
N LEU A 37 5.69 -13.88 -2.69
CA LEU A 37 6.68 -14.92 -2.39
C LEU A 37 6.55 -16.04 -3.43
N GLU A 38 7.54 -16.16 -4.32
CA GLU A 38 7.66 -17.29 -5.23
C GLU A 38 8.74 -18.27 -4.76
N LYS A 39 8.74 -19.49 -5.31
CA LYS A 39 9.67 -20.57 -4.91
C LYS A 39 11.16 -20.16 -4.93
N ASN A 40 11.53 -19.20 -5.78
CA ASN A 40 12.91 -18.74 -5.95
C ASN A 40 13.25 -17.49 -5.12
N PHE A 41 12.24 -16.79 -4.58
CA PHE A 41 12.45 -15.61 -3.75
C PHE A 41 12.29 -15.97 -2.28
N LYS A 42 13.20 -15.48 -1.43
CA LYS A 42 13.17 -15.79 0.02
C LYS A 42 12.24 -14.88 0.82
N ILE A 43 11.79 -13.77 0.23
CA ILE A 43 10.99 -12.73 0.89
C ILE A 43 10.02 -12.16 -0.14
N ASP A 44 8.80 -11.85 0.28
CA ASP A 44 7.85 -11.09 -0.52
C ASP A 44 8.25 -9.60 -0.55
N ARG A 45 7.96 -8.91 -1.67
CA ARG A 45 8.29 -7.49 -1.80
C ARG A 45 7.10 -6.72 -2.32
N PHE A 46 6.52 -5.95 -1.42
CA PHE A 46 5.37 -5.10 -1.69
C PHE A 46 5.71 -3.68 -1.29
N ASP A 47 5.79 -2.77 -2.27
CA ASP A 47 6.07 -1.37 -2.00
C ASP A 47 4.83 -0.70 -1.37
N THR A 48 5.07 0.27 -0.49
CA THR A 48 4.01 1.10 0.08
C THR A 48 3.84 2.33 -0.80
N VAL A 49 2.60 2.69 -1.10
CA VAL A 49 2.25 3.71 -2.07
C VAL A 49 1.30 4.75 -1.50
N VAL A 50 1.39 5.97 -2.05
CA VAL A 50 0.42 7.04 -1.82
C VAL A 50 -0.62 6.99 -2.93
N VAL A 51 -1.88 6.85 -2.55
CA VAL A 51 -3.03 6.73 -3.45
C VAL A 51 -3.94 7.94 -3.31
N MET A 52 -4.35 8.53 -4.43
CA MET A 52 -5.40 9.56 -4.47
C MET A 52 -6.77 8.92 -4.26
N VAL A 53 -7.55 9.45 -3.32
CA VAL A 53 -8.90 8.94 -3.00
C VAL A 53 -9.98 9.99 -3.22
N SER A 54 -9.59 11.26 -3.28
CA SER A 54 -10.52 12.36 -3.54
C SER A 54 -9.87 13.46 -4.39
N GLU A 55 -10.71 14.36 -4.91
CA GLU A 55 -10.27 15.47 -5.77
C GLU A 55 -9.42 16.50 -5.01
N GLU A 56 -9.52 16.56 -3.67
CA GLU A 56 -8.68 17.43 -2.84
C GLU A 56 -7.21 16.98 -2.77
N ALA A 57 -6.88 15.83 -3.38
CA ALA A 57 -5.52 15.30 -3.44
C ALA A 57 -4.54 16.17 -4.24
N GLU A 58 -4.92 17.30 -4.81
CA GLU A 58 -4.05 18.10 -5.71
C GLU A 58 -2.92 18.90 -5.03
N SER A 59 -2.90 19.03 -3.70
CA SER A 59 -1.88 19.82 -2.98
C SER A 59 -0.80 18.96 -2.30
N ALA A 60 0.36 19.53 -1.99
CA ALA A 60 1.54 18.90 -1.36
C ALA A 60 1.32 18.28 0.05
N SER A 61 0.06 18.07 0.44
CA SER A 61 -0.36 17.46 1.69
C SER A 61 -0.87 16.03 1.49
N LEU A 62 -0.99 15.25 2.56
CA LEU A 62 -1.65 13.94 2.55
C LEU A 62 -3.19 14.04 2.53
N THR A 63 -3.74 15.26 2.42
CA THR A 63 -5.19 15.48 2.31
C THR A 63 -5.69 14.90 1.01
N GLY A 64 -6.83 14.21 1.05
CA GLY A 64 -7.38 13.50 -0.11
C GLY A 64 -6.56 12.28 -0.58
N CYS A 65 -5.46 11.95 0.13
CA CYS A 65 -4.66 10.77 -0.12
C CYS A 65 -4.82 9.72 0.99
N ARG A 66 -4.58 8.46 0.61
CA ARG A 66 -4.41 7.33 1.54
C ARG A 66 -3.11 6.60 1.27
N ILE A 67 -2.63 5.91 2.30
CA ILE A 67 -1.42 5.08 2.21
C ILE A 67 -1.86 3.63 2.16
N GLY A 68 -1.29 2.86 1.23
CA GLY A 68 -1.56 1.43 1.12
C GLY A 68 -0.33 0.64 0.71
N THR A 69 -0.28 -0.63 1.09
CA THR A 69 0.68 -1.60 0.56
C THR A 69 0.13 -2.17 -0.75
N LEU A 70 0.87 -2.03 -1.84
CA LEU A 70 0.48 -2.60 -3.13
C LEU A 70 0.68 -4.10 -3.11
N ARG A 71 -0.37 -4.88 -3.40
CA ARG A 71 -0.33 -6.36 -3.31
C ARG A 71 -0.35 -7.04 -4.66
N VAL A 72 -1.15 -6.55 -5.59
CA VAL A 72 -1.27 -7.13 -6.93
C VAL A 72 -1.54 -6.02 -7.94
N ILE A 73 -0.91 -6.10 -9.11
CA ILE A 73 -1.21 -5.27 -10.27
C ILE A 73 -1.83 -6.19 -11.32
N PHE A 74 -2.98 -5.83 -11.88
CA PHE A 74 -3.69 -6.69 -12.81
C PHE A 74 -4.56 -5.90 -13.78
N ARG A 75 -5.10 -6.60 -14.77
CA ARG A 75 -6.08 -6.07 -15.72
C ARG A 75 -7.17 -7.12 -15.88
N LEU A 76 -8.41 -6.68 -15.89
CA LEU A 76 -9.54 -7.57 -16.14
C LEU A 76 -9.50 -8.01 -17.61
N PRO A 77 -9.80 -9.29 -17.91
CA PRO A 77 -9.72 -9.77 -19.27
C PRO A 77 -10.81 -9.13 -20.14
N GLU A 78 -10.51 -8.95 -21.42
CA GLU A 78 -11.46 -8.40 -22.40
C GLU A 78 -12.57 -9.41 -22.76
N GLN A 79 -12.31 -10.69 -22.51
CA GLN A 79 -13.26 -11.78 -22.66
C GLN A 79 -13.28 -12.60 -21.37
N ALA A 80 -14.46 -13.06 -20.97
CA ALA A 80 -14.64 -13.88 -19.77
C ALA A 80 -15.62 -15.01 -20.04
N LEU A 81 -15.44 -16.12 -19.32
CA LEU A 81 -16.43 -17.19 -19.30
C LEU A 81 -17.66 -16.71 -18.55
N ASP A 82 -18.84 -16.92 -19.14
CA ASP A 82 -20.11 -16.72 -18.45
C ASP A 82 -20.47 -17.94 -17.56
N ASP A 83 -21.63 -17.89 -16.92
CA ASP A 83 -22.15 -19.00 -16.11
C ASP A 83 -22.31 -20.33 -16.89
N TYR A 84 -22.34 -20.28 -18.23
CA TYR A 84 -22.44 -21.44 -19.12
C TYR A 84 -21.08 -21.91 -19.65
N GLN A 85 -19.97 -21.35 -19.14
CA GLN A 85 -18.60 -21.63 -19.60
C GLN A 85 -18.40 -21.29 -21.09
N ILE A 86 -19.15 -20.31 -21.60
CA ILE A 86 -18.98 -19.80 -22.95
C ILE A 86 -18.10 -18.55 -22.87
N LEU A 87 -17.05 -18.51 -23.69
CA LEU A 87 -16.19 -17.33 -23.77
C LEU A 87 -16.96 -16.20 -24.46
N THR A 88 -17.26 -15.15 -23.70
CA THR A 88 -18.03 -13.99 -24.16
C THR A 88 -17.24 -12.70 -23.95
N GLN A 89 -17.67 -11.61 -24.61
CA GLN A 89 -17.14 -10.28 -24.34
C GLN A 89 -17.37 -9.91 -22.88
N ALA A 90 -16.31 -9.49 -22.19
CA ALA A 90 -16.43 -9.06 -20.81
C ALA A 90 -17.35 -7.84 -20.71
N PRO A 91 -18.09 -7.68 -19.59
CA PRO A 91 -19.07 -6.61 -19.45
C PRO A 91 -18.51 -5.21 -19.74
N GLN A 92 -19.34 -4.36 -20.36
CA GLN A 92 -18.92 -3.01 -20.74
C GLN A 92 -18.52 -2.15 -19.53
N TYR A 93 -19.12 -2.40 -18.36
CA TYR A 93 -18.79 -1.68 -17.12
C TYR A 93 -17.46 -2.11 -16.48
N TRP A 94 -16.79 -3.15 -16.99
CA TRP A 94 -15.47 -3.52 -16.50
C TRP A 94 -14.43 -2.49 -16.93
N PRO A 95 -13.61 -1.98 -15.98
CA PRO A 95 -12.49 -1.13 -16.32
C PRO A 95 -11.57 -1.82 -17.33
N ARG A 96 -11.22 -1.09 -18.39
CA ARG A 96 -10.25 -1.55 -19.40
C ARG A 96 -8.82 -1.09 -19.10
N THR A 97 -8.63 -0.39 -17.97
CA THR A 97 -7.35 0.11 -17.48
C THR A 97 -6.65 -0.91 -16.59
N HIS A 98 -5.37 -0.66 -16.28
CA HIS A 98 -4.68 -1.42 -15.25
C HIS A 98 -5.24 -1.05 -13.87
N LEU A 99 -5.38 -2.07 -13.03
CA LEU A 99 -5.90 -2.00 -11.68
C LEU A 99 -4.83 -2.47 -10.69
N ALA A 100 -4.98 -2.06 -9.45
CA ALA A 100 -4.16 -2.48 -8.34
C ALA A 100 -5.05 -2.89 -7.17
N TYR A 101 -4.70 -3.96 -6.48
CA TYR A 101 -5.21 -4.26 -5.14
C TYR A 101 -4.24 -3.72 -4.10
N VAL A 102 -4.73 -2.88 -3.20
CA VAL A 102 -3.96 -2.26 -2.13
C VAL A 102 -4.57 -2.60 -0.77
N GLU A 103 -3.72 -2.89 0.20
CA GLU A 103 -4.10 -3.01 1.62
C GLU A 103 -3.84 -1.69 2.34
N TRP A 104 -4.87 -1.14 2.97
CA TRP A 104 -4.85 0.20 3.53
C TRP A 104 -4.18 0.29 4.89
N PHE A 105 -3.52 1.42 5.11
CA PHE A 105 -3.24 1.94 6.43
C PHE A 105 -4.37 2.91 6.86
N SER A 106 -4.46 3.19 8.16
CA SER A 106 -5.36 4.20 8.69
C SER A 106 -5.03 5.59 8.12
N GLN A 107 -5.98 6.52 8.19
CA GLN A 107 -5.70 7.91 7.81
C GLN A 107 -4.53 8.43 8.66
N PRO A 108 -3.46 8.99 8.04
CA PRO A 108 -2.33 9.50 8.80
C PRO A 108 -2.76 10.64 9.71
N THR A 109 -2.35 10.57 10.98
CA THR A 109 -2.59 11.61 11.98
C THR A 109 -1.26 12.12 12.50
N VAL A 110 -1.15 13.41 12.81
CA VAL A 110 0.08 13.99 13.37
C VAL A 110 0.29 13.46 14.79
N SER A 111 1.42 12.82 15.05
CA SER A 111 1.81 12.38 16.39
C SER A 111 2.13 13.56 17.28
N SER A 112 1.57 13.58 18.49
CA SER A 112 1.93 14.58 19.52
C SER A 112 3.36 14.40 20.05
N THR A 113 3.94 13.21 19.91
CA THR A 113 5.26 12.87 20.49
C THR A 113 6.41 13.38 19.63
N HIS A 114 6.29 13.24 18.31
CA HIS A 114 7.38 13.49 17.37
C HIS A 114 6.96 14.36 16.17
N GLY A 115 5.71 14.82 16.11
CA GLY A 115 5.22 15.75 15.09
C GLY A 115 5.13 15.18 13.67
N LEU A 116 5.50 13.91 13.45
CA LEU A 116 5.40 13.27 12.14
C LEU A 116 4.02 12.62 11.96
N PRO A 117 3.54 12.50 10.71
CA PRO A 117 2.37 11.68 10.41
C PRO A 117 2.61 10.23 10.80
N THR A 118 1.69 9.67 11.57
CA THR A 118 1.69 8.28 12.04
C THR A 118 0.45 7.58 11.55
N THR A 119 0.59 6.30 11.23
CA THR A 119 -0.48 5.43 10.75
C THR A 119 -0.33 4.02 11.31
N SER A 120 -1.38 3.21 11.16
CA SER A 120 -1.42 1.81 11.57
C SER A 120 -2.09 0.98 10.48
N ARG A 121 -1.91 -0.35 10.47
CA ARG A 121 -2.62 -1.19 9.50
C ARG A 121 -4.13 -1.07 9.70
N SER A 122 -4.87 -0.79 8.63
CA SER A 122 -6.33 -0.78 8.68
C SER A 122 -6.84 -2.21 8.67
N THR A 123 -7.66 -2.59 9.65
CA THR A 123 -8.24 -3.93 9.74
C THR A 123 -9.76 -3.87 9.92
N ASP A 124 -10.45 -4.87 9.41
CA ASP A 124 -11.89 -5.07 9.67
C ASP A 124 -12.14 -5.51 11.12
N SER A 125 -13.41 -5.71 11.48
CA SER A 125 -13.81 -6.21 12.81
C SER A 125 -13.25 -7.59 13.17
N ASN A 126 -12.77 -8.35 12.18
CA ASN A 126 -12.16 -9.67 12.35
C ASN A 126 -10.62 -9.61 12.35
N GLY A 127 -10.03 -8.42 12.28
CA GLY A 127 -8.58 -8.22 12.23
C GLY A 127 -7.94 -8.52 10.86
N ARG A 128 -8.72 -8.65 9.79
CA ARG A 128 -8.21 -8.84 8.42
C ARG A 128 -7.82 -7.50 7.81
N PRO A 129 -6.73 -7.42 7.02
CA PRO A 129 -6.36 -6.20 6.32
C PRO A 129 -7.52 -5.68 5.48
N MET A 130 -7.86 -4.40 5.64
CA MET A 130 -8.81 -3.75 4.75
C MET A 130 -8.10 -3.38 3.45
N GLY A 131 -8.67 -3.76 2.31
CA GLY A 131 -8.11 -3.40 1.01
C GLY A 131 -9.17 -2.99 0.01
N ALA A 132 -8.72 -2.46 -1.13
CA ALA A 132 -9.59 -2.09 -2.24
C ALA A 132 -8.89 -2.29 -3.58
N VAL A 133 -9.70 -2.45 -4.63
CA VAL A 133 -9.23 -2.38 -6.02
C VAL A 133 -9.33 -0.93 -6.47
N ILE A 134 -8.23 -0.39 -6.99
CA ILE A 134 -8.11 0.97 -7.49
C ILE A 134 -7.58 0.98 -8.93
N PRO A 135 -7.89 2.01 -9.74
CA PRO A 135 -7.12 2.32 -10.94
C PRO A 135 -5.63 2.49 -10.62
N LEU A 136 -4.76 1.95 -11.47
CA LEU A 136 -3.31 2.12 -11.31
C LEU A 136 -2.87 3.59 -11.42
N SER A 137 -3.66 4.40 -12.14
CA SER A 137 -3.47 5.85 -12.28
C SER A 137 -3.60 6.64 -10.98
N ASP A 138 -4.25 6.06 -9.97
CA ASP A 138 -4.48 6.74 -8.70
C ASP A 138 -3.26 6.67 -7.78
N ILE A 139 -2.27 5.83 -8.13
CA ILE A 139 -1.00 5.72 -7.42
C ILE A 139 -0.05 6.82 -7.87
N ARG A 140 0.34 7.69 -6.93
CA ARG A 140 1.24 8.83 -7.23
C ARG A 140 2.72 8.54 -7.10
N GLN A 141 3.11 7.83 -6.06
CA GLN A 141 4.51 7.58 -5.71
C GLN A 141 4.61 6.47 -4.67
N THR A 142 5.83 5.93 -4.47
CA THR A 142 6.09 5.09 -3.29
C THR A 142 6.36 5.95 -2.05
N CYS A 143 6.22 5.33 -0.88
CA CYS A 143 6.62 5.93 0.39
C CYS A 143 7.20 4.87 1.32
N MET A 144 7.95 5.33 2.33
CA MET A 144 8.56 4.45 3.33
C MET A 144 7.86 4.61 4.67
N LEU A 145 7.55 3.50 5.31
CA LEU A 145 7.07 3.50 6.69
C LEU A 145 8.23 3.16 7.61
N THR A 146 8.40 3.97 8.65
CA THR A 146 9.36 3.74 9.72
C THR A 146 8.61 3.31 10.98
N PRO A 147 9.08 2.29 11.70
CA PRO A 147 8.42 1.87 12.93
C PRO A 147 8.44 2.98 13.98
N ASP A 148 7.27 3.24 14.58
CA ASP A 148 7.17 4.10 15.77
C ASP A 148 7.38 3.25 17.02
N PHE A 149 8.55 3.40 17.63
CA PHE A 149 8.92 2.70 18.86
C PHE A 149 8.43 3.42 20.13
N ALA A 150 8.07 4.70 20.04
CA ALA A 150 7.62 5.49 21.19
C ALA A 150 6.17 5.16 21.59
N ALA A 151 5.34 4.72 20.64
CA ALA A 151 3.96 4.28 20.88
C ALA A 151 3.82 3.12 21.89
N LYS A 152 4.93 2.47 22.30
CA LYS A 152 4.94 1.35 23.26
C LYS A 152 5.19 1.76 24.71
N SER A 153 5.50 3.02 25.04
CA SER A 153 5.83 3.38 26.43
C SER A 153 4.62 3.37 27.39
N THR A 154 3.39 3.31 26.88
CA THR A 154 2.18 3.45 27.71
C THR A 154 1.42 2.15 28.02
N ALA A 155 1.92 0.99 27.58
CA ALA A 155 1.29 -0.30 27.86
C ALA A 155 2.23 -1.23 28.62
N LYS A 156 2.25 -1.14 29.97
CA LYS A 156 2.74 -2.16 30.95
C LYS A 156 3.68 -3.24 30.37
N ASN A 157 4.82 -2.85 29.80
CA ASN A 157 5.81 -3.77 29.24
C ASN A 157 7.25 -3.33 29.55
N LEU A 158 7.42 -2.56 30.63
CA LEU A 158 8.75 -2.28 31.16
C LEU A 158 9.37 -3.51 31.84
N ASP A 159 8.59 -4.57 32.12
CA ASP A 159 9.09 -5.80 32.75
C ASP A 159 9.69 -6.82 31.76
N LEU A 160 9.57 -6.58 30.44
CA LEU A 160 10.05 -7.53 29.41
C LEU A 160 11.48 -7.24 28.92
N TRP A 161 12.03 -6.06 29.19
CA TRP A 161 13.40 -5.70 28.79
C TRP A 161 14.46 -6.11 29.84
N ASP A 162 14.08 -6.27 31.11
CA ASP A 162 15.00 -6.61 32.21
C ASP A 162 15.16 -8.12 32.44
N LYS A 163 14.38 -8.97 31.77
CA LYS A 163 14.51 -10.43 31.91
C LYS A 163 15.45 -10.98 30.82
N LYS A 164 16.70 -11.28 31.21
CA LYS A 164 17.60 -12.13 30.42
C LYS A 164 16.85 -13.42 30.02
N PRO A 165 16.84 -13.82 28.74
CA PRO A 165 16.16 -15.03 28.31
C PRO A 165 16.91 -16.26 28.85
N ALA A 166 16.27 -16.98 29.77
CA ALA A 166 16.62 -18.34 30.09
C ALA A 166 15.97 -19.24 29.04
N HIS A 167 16.80 -19.75 28.12
CA HIS A 167 16.50 -20.74 27.09
C HIS A 167 15.56 -20.32 25.95
N GLY A 168 16.00 -20.62 24.72
CA GLY A 168 15.12 -20.83 23.57
C GLY A 168 14.70 -19.58 22.79
N ILE A 169 15.29 -19.44 21.61
CA ILE A 169 14.87 -18.58 20.50
C ILE A 169 13.47 -18.98 20.00
N GLU A 170 12.42 -18.66 20.76
CA GLU A 170 11.02 -18.86 20.31
C GLU A 170 10.09 -17.67 20.65
N GLY A 171 10.63 -16.58 21.24
CA GLY A 171 9.81 -15.46 21.74
C GLY A 171 9.75 -14.19 20.87
N MET A 172 10.54 -14.07 19.80
CA MET A 172 10.72 -12.76 19.11
C MET A 172 9.65 -12.40 18.06
N SER A 173 8.73 -13.29 17.71
CA SER A 173 7.75 -13.04 16.65
C SER A 173 6.57 -12.13 17.05
N LYS A 174 6.43 -11.78 18.34
CA LYS A 174 5.26 -11.02 18.85
C LYS A 174 5.51 -9.53 19.14
N ILE A 175 6.68 -8.97 18.81
CA ILE A 175 7.04 -7.59 19.17
C ILE A 175 6.95 -6.62 17.98
N PHE A 176 6.03 -6.82 17.02
CA PHE A 176 5.82 -5.81 15.98
C PHE A 176 4.95 -4.66 16.50
N SER A 177 5.44 -3.42 16.36
CA SER A 177 4.69 -2.22 16.72
C SER A 177 3.41 -2.13 15.88
N LYS A 178 2.27 -1.82 16.52
CA LYS A 178 1.01 -1.55 15.82
C LYS A 178 1.02 -0.19 15.13
N SER A 179 1.97 0.68 15.50
CA SER A 179 2.10 2.06 15.01
C SER A 179 3.34 2.18 14.13
N LEU A 180 3.18 2.78 12.95
CA LEU A 180 4.24 3.09 12.00
C LEU A 180 4.19 4.60 11.71
N SER A 181 5.31 5.27 11.86
CA SER A 181 5.50 6.61 11.34
C SER A 181 5.62 6.55 9.81
N VAL A 182 4.99 7.47 9.12
CA VAL A 182 5.16 7.62 7.68
C VAL A 182 6.38 8.50 7.49
N SER A 183 7.52 7.91 7.14
CA SER A 183 8.60 8.68 6.53
C SER A 183 8.24 8.86 5.07
N LEU A 184 7.39 9.85 4.83
CA LEU A 184 7.23 10.36 3.50
C LEU A 184 8.57 11.01 3.16
N PHE A 185 9.41 10.32 2.39
CA PHE A 185 10.28 11.02 1.46
C PHE A 185 9.34 11.68 0.45
N ILE A 186 8.62 12.72 0.87
CA ILE A 186 8.30 13.78 -0.06
C ILE A 186 9.68 14.24 -0.46
N SER A 187 10.16 13.79 -1.62
CA SER A 187 11.21 14.53 -2.29
C SER A 187 10.70 15.97 -2.29
N ASN A 188 11.29 16.82 -1.45
CA ASN A 188 11.05 18.26 -1.38
C ASN A 188 11.42 18.86 -2.74
N ARG A 189 10.64 18.55 -3.76
CA ARG A 189 10.76 19.02 -5.14
C ARG A 189 9.48 19.68 -5.61
N LEU A 190 8.55 19.99 -4.70
CA LEU A 190 7.42 20.87 -4.95
C LEU A 190 7.14 21.72 -3.71
N CYS A 191 7.92 22.78 -3.58
CA CYS A 191 7.49 24.13 -3.19
C CYS A 191 8.74 25.01 -3.18
N GLY A 192 9.09 25.52 -4.36
CA GLY A 192 9.82 26.79 -4.42
C GLY A 192 8.94 27.82 -3.75
N VAL A 193 9.34 28.23 -2.56
CA VAL A 193 8.89 29.48 -1.96
C VAL A 193 9.39 30.59 -2.87
N ASN A 194 8.49 31.44 -3.36
CA ASN A 194 8.84 32.84 -3.57
C ASN A 194 7.58 33.72 -3.34
N PRO A 195 7.79 34.93 -2.82
CA PRO A 195 6.83 35.71 -2.03
C PRO A 195 5.64 36.28 -2.82
#